data_AF-A0A1G9R0L8-F1
#
_entry.id   AF-A0A1G9R0L8-F1
#
_cell.length_a   1.000
_cell.length_b   1.000
_cell.length_c   1.000
_cell.angle_alpha   90.00
_cell.angle_beta   90.00
_cell.angle_gamma   90.00
#
_symmetry.space_group_name_H-M   'P 1'
#
loop_
_entity.id
_entity.type
_entity.pdbx_description
1 polymer ?
#
loop_
_entity_poly.entity_id
_entity_poly.type
_entity_poly.pdbx_seq_one_letter_code
_entity_poly.pdbx_strand_id
1 'polypeptide(L)' 'MSAPDGEKRFLYELHVEVEAEVTLAAASHPEQAADLPVSEWLFDPMEAESEEIGLRGLLDAVEVLEDDSPHG' A
#
# COMPACT_ATOMS: atom_id res chain seq x y z
N MET A 1 -11.16 -15.41 -17.33
CA MET A 1 -10.70 -16.11 -16.12
C MET A 1 -9.19 -16.15 -16.21
N SER A 2 -8.50 -15.43 -15.31
CA SER A 2 -7.05 -15.55 -15.21
C SER A 2 -6.70 -16.97 -14.79
N ALA A 3 -5.58 -17.49 -15.30
CA ALA A 3 -5.04 -18.75 -14.79
C ALA A 3 -4.67 -18.56 -13.30
N PRO A 4 -4.76 -19.60 -12.47
CA PRO A 4 -4.42 -19.52 -11.04
C PRO A 4 -3.00 -18.97 -10.78
N ASP A 5 -2.07 -19.16 -11.72
CA ASP A 5 -0.72 -18.59 -11.63
C ASP A 5 -0.68 -17.07 -11.88
N GLY A 6 -1.61 -16.54 -12.67
CA GLY A 6 -1.71 -15.11 -12.95
C GLY A 6 -2.26 -14.33 -11.76
N GLU A 7 -3.17 -14.93 -10.99
CA GLU A 7 -3.71 -14.34 -9.76
C GLU A 7 -2.65 -14.25 -8.66
N LYS A 8 -1.88 -15.33 -8.43
CA LYS A 8 -0.75 -15.33 -7.48
C LYS A 8 0.30 -14.29 -7.82
N ARG A 9 0.64 -14.17 -9.11
CA ARG A 9 1.60 -13.16 -9.56
C ARG A 9 1.08 -11.75 -9.32
N PHE A 10 -0.20 -11.51 -9.60
CA PHE A 10 -0.84 -10.21 -9.34
C PHE A 10 -0.83 -9.87 -7.84
N LEU A 11 -1.20 -10.82 -6.98
CA LEU A 11 -1.19 -10.60 -5.53
C LEU A 11 0.22 -10.29 -5.01
N TYR A 12 1.24 -11.01 -5.50
CA TYR A 12 2.63 -10.72 -5.15
C TYR A 12 3.11 -9.35 -5.62
N GLU A 13 2.79 -8.96 -6.86
CA GLU A 13 3.12 -7.63 -7.37
C GLU A 13 2.41 -6.54 -6.53
N LEU A 14 1.14 -6.75 -6.19
CA LEU A 14 0.36 -5.84 -5.34
C LEU A 14 0.93 -5.75 -3.92
N HIS A 15 1.32 -6.87 -3.30
CA HIS A 15 1.97 -6.89 -1.98
C HIS A 15 3.18 -5.96 -1.97
N VAL A 16 4.08 -6.14 -2.94
CA VAL A 16 5.33 -5.37 -3.04
C VAL A 16 5.05 -3.87 -3.23
N GLU A 17 4.04 -3.52 -4.04
CA GLU A 17 3.65 -2.12 -4.25
C GLU A 17 3.07 -1.50 -2.97
N VAL A 18 2.15 -2.19 -2.30
CA VAL A 18 1.51 -1.68 -1.08
C VAL A 18 2.52 -1.56 0.06
N GLU A 19 3.45 -2.51 0.21
CA GLU A 19 4.54 -2.43 1.20
C GLU A 19 5.42 -1.18 0.98
N ALA A 20 5.74 -0.88 -0.28
CA ALA A 20 6.50 0.31 -0.64
C ALA A 20 5.72 1.60 -0.30
N GLU A 21 4.42 1.64 -0.59
CA GLU A 21 3.56 2.79 -0.26
C GLU A 21 3.40 2.98 1.25
N VAL A 22 3.21 1.91 2.04
CA VAL A 22 3.20 1.98 3.51
C VAL A 22 4.49 2.61 4.03
N THR A 23 5.64 2.19 3.46
CA THR A 23 6.95 2.74 3.85
C THR A 23 7.06 4.23 3.55
N LEU A 24 6.55 4.67 2.40
CA LEU A 24 6.54 6.09 2.02
C LEU A 24 5.59 6.91 2.89
N ALA A 25 4.38 6.40 3.16
CA ALA A 25 3.40 7.05 4.01
C ALA A 25 3.93 7.23 5.44
N ALA A 26 4.54 6.20 6.02
CA ALA A 26 5.15 6.25 7.34
C ALA A 26 6.35 7.22 7.42
N ALA A 27 7.06 7.42 6.31
CA ALA A 27 8.18 8.37 6.21
C ALA A 27 7.76 9.78 5.75
N SER A 28 6.47 10.01 5.50
CA SER A 28 5.97 11.24 4.87
C SER A 28 6.02 12.48 5.77
N HIS A 29 6.06 12.29 7.09
CA HIS A 29 6.11 13.36 8.09
C HIS A 29 5.10 14.49 7.80
N PRO A 30 3.79 14.24 7.94
CA PRO A 30 2.74 15.17 7.52
C PRO A 30 2.90 16.57 8.12
N GLU A 31 3.40 16.68 9.35
CA GLU A 31 3.67 17.96 10.00
C GLU A 31 4.73 18.80 9.29
N GLN A 32 5.71 18.17 8.64
CA GLN A 32 6.75 18.83 7.85
C GLN A 32 6.29 19.05 6.40
N ALA A 33 5.52 18.11 5.85
CA ALA A 33 4.96 18.22 4.51
C ALA A 33 3.94 19.37 4.39
N ALA A 34 3.18 19.67 5.45
CA ALA A 34 2.22 20.78 5.49
C ALA A 34 2.83 22.17 5.21
N ASP A 35 4.14 22.34 5.46
CA ASP A 35 4.85 23.60 5.18
C ASP A 35 5.39 23.69 3.73
N LEU A 36 5.31 22.59 2.96
CA LEU A 36 5.76 22.53 1.57
C LEU A 36 4.67 22.98 0.58
N PRO A 37 5.03 23.35 -0.65
CA PRO A 37 4.06 23.54 -1.72
C PRO A 37 3.28 22.26 -2.03
N VAL A 38 2.00 22.38 -2.35
CA VAL A 38 1.13 21.23 -2.71
C VAL A 38 1.73 20.35 -3.82
N SER A 39 2.46 20.93 -4.77
CA SER A 39 3.13 20.19 -5.85
C SER A 39 4.27 19.27 -5.38
N GLU A 40 4.74 19.44 -4.14
CA GLU A 40 5.83 18.66 -3.55
C GLU A 40 5.32 17.63 -2.53
N TRP A 41 4.02 17.62 -2.25
CA TRP A 41 3.42 16.65 -1.34
C TRP A 41 3.42 15.26 -1.97
N LEU A 42 3.96 14.28 -1.26
CA LEU A 42 3.80 12.86 -1.60
C LEU A 42 2.40 12.36 -1.21
N PHE A 43 1.92 12.80 -0.05
CA PHE A 43 0.59 12.55 0.48
C PHE A 43 0.00 13.86 0.96
N ASP A 44 -1.33 13.99 0.93
CA ASP A 44 -2.00 15.12 1.58
C ASP A 44 -1.73 15.04 3.09
N PRO A 45 -1.10 16.06 3.70
CA PRO A 45 -0.78 16.07 5.13
C PRO A 45 -2.00 15.85 6.05
N MET A 46 -3.20 16.23 5.59
CA MET A 46 -4.43 16.05 6.36
C MET A 46 -4.98 14.63 6.31
N GLU A 47 -4.59 13.85 5.30
CA GLU A 47 -5.07 12.48 5.08
C GLU A 47 -3.96 11.43 5.22
N ALA A 48 -2.69 11.84 5.39
CA ALA A 48 -1.55 10.93 5.43
C ALA A 48 -1.68 9.83 6.50
N GLU A 49 -2.22 10.14 7.68
CA GLU A 49 -2.49 9.14 8.72
C GLU A 49 -3.58 8.15 8.30
N SER A 50 -4.68 8.64 7.71
CA SER A 50 -5.78 7.81 7.21
C SER A 50 -5.31 6.90 6.08
N GLU A 51 -4.48 7.43 5.18
CA GLU A 51 -3.90 6.70 4.06
C GLU A 51 -2.97 5.59 4.57
N GLU A 52 -2.07 5.88 5.52
CA GLU A 52 -1.19 4.87 6.11
C GLU A 52 -1.98 3.73 6.76
N ILE A 53 -3.05 4.05 7.50
CA ILE A 53 -3.94 3.06 8.10
C ILE A 53 -4.63 2.20 7.03
N GLY A 54 -5.11 2.85 5.96
CA GLY A 54 -5.74 2.17 4.82
C GLY A 54 -4.79 1.22 4.11
N LEU A 55 -3.56 1.67 3.83
CA LEU A 55 -2.52 0.90 3.18
C LEU A 55 -2.09 -0.31 4.03
N ARG A 56 -1.97 -0.16 5.35
CA ARG A 56 -1.70 -1.29 6.25
C ARG A 56 -2.82 -2.32 6.26
N GLY A 57 -4.07 -1.86 6.29
CA GLY A 57 -5.22 -2.75 6.18
C GLY A 57 -5.32 -3.47 4.83
N LEU A 58 -4.90 -2.80 3.75
CA LEU A 58 -4.80 -3.41 2.43
C LEU A 58 -3.67 -4.45 2.38
N LEU A 59 -2.51 -4.16 2.97
CA LEU A 59 -1.40 -5.11 3.05
C LEU A 59 -1.83 -6.39 3.77
N ASP A 60 -2.46 -6.25 4.95
CA ASP A 60 -3.01 -7.39 5.70
C ASP A 60 -4.01 -8.19 4.85
N ALA A 61 -4.87 -7.52 4.07
CA ALA A 61 -5.83 -8.19 3.21
C ALA A 61 -5.19 -8.94 2.04
N VAL A 62 -4.13 -8.38 1.45
CA VAL A 62 -3.37 -9.04 0.37
C VAL A 62 -2.66 -10.27 0.91
N GLU A 63 -2.00 -10.17 2.07
CA GLU A 63 -1.35 -11.32 2.73
C GLU A 63 -2.34 -12.48 2.96
N VAL A 64 -3.54 -12.18 3.45
CA VAL A 64 -4.59 -13.20 3.65
C VAL A 64 -4.99 -13.86 2.31
N LEU A 65 -5.12 -13.10 1.23
CA LEU A 65 -5.47 -13.64 -0.09
C LEU A 65 -4.34 -14.45 -0.72
N GLU A 66 -3.08 -14.10 -0.45
CA GLU A 66 -1.92 -14.88 -0.86
C GLU A 66 -1.85 -16.23 -0.15
N ASP A 67 -2.16 -16.26 1.16
CA ASP A 67 -2.19 -17.47 1.97
C ASP A 67 -3.37 -18.39 1.62
N ASP A 68 -4.55 -17.83 1.32
CA ASP A 68 -5.74 -18.58 0.90
C ASP A 68 -5.67 -19.08 -0.56
N SER A 69 -4.74 -18.56 -1.36
CA SER A 69 -4.57 -18.98 -2.75
C SER A 69 -4.02 -20.41 -2.80
N PRO A 70 -4.80 -21.40 -3.31
CA PRO A 70 -4.46 -22.81 -3.18
C PRO A 70 -3.07 -23.10 -3.73
N HIS A 71 -2.21 -23.71 -2.90
CA HIS A 71 -0.86 -24.13 -3.23
C HIS A 71 -0.82 -25.29 -4.24
N GLY A 72 -1.34 -25.12 -5.46
CA GLY A 72 -1.19 -26.10 -6.54
C GLY A 72 -2.09 -27.33 -6.42
#